data_AF-A0A399SRH0-F1
#
_entry.id   AF-A0A399SRH0-F1
#
_cell.length_a   1.000
_cell.length_b   1.000
_cell.length_c   1.000
_cell.angle_alpha   90.00
_cell.angle_beta   90.00
_cell.angle_gamma   90.00
#
_symmetry.space_group_name_H-M   'P 1'
#
loop_
_entity.id
_entity.type
_entity.pdbx_description
1 polymer ?
#
loop_
_entity_poly.entity_id
_entity_poly.type
_entity_poly.pdbx_seq_one_letter_code
_entity_poly.pdbx_strand_id
1 'polypeptide(L)' 'DLGAAAYAIRAASAAAPPAEQDAARDAERTWQRERIPAHLRAAVLADQRARSVICWGVFDDLA' A
#
# COMPACT_ATOMS: atom_id res chain seq x y z
N ASP A 1 -12.12 -0.80 -1.12
CA ASP A 1 -11.89 -1.72 0.00
C ASP A 1 -10.38 -1.83 0.26
N LEU A 2 -9.94 -2.01 1.51
CA LEU A 2 -8.51 -2.14 1.83
C LEU A 2 -7.87 -3.41 1.27
N GLY A 3 -8.62 -4.50 1.12
CA GLY A 3 -8.14 -5.71 0.46
C GLY A 3 -7.80 -5.46 -1.01
N ALA A 4 -8.64 -4.72 -1.74
CA ALA A 4 -8.35 -4.34 -3.12
C ALA A 4 -7.11 -3.43 -3.22
N ALA A 5 -6.95 -2.49 -2.29
CA ALA A 5 -5.76 -1.65 -2.19
C ALA A 5 -4.49 -2.49 -1.96
N ALA A 6 -4.54 -3.47 -1.06
CA ALA A 6 -3.45 -4.39 -0.79
C ALA A 6 -3.08 -5.25 -2.01
N TYR A 7 -4.10 -5.77 -2.72
CA TYR A 7 -3.88 -6.52 -3.96
C TYR A 7 -3.25 -5.67 -5.07
N ALA A 8 -3.67 -4.42 -5.23
CA ALA A 8 -3.07 -3.51 -6.20
C ALA A 8 -1.58 -3.26 -5.92
N ILE A 9 -1.21 -3.04 -4.65
CA ILE A 9 0.20 -2.92 -4.24
C ILE A 9 1.00 -4.20 -4.57
N ARG A 10 0.44 -5.37 -4.26
CA ARG A 10 1.10 -6.65 -4.60
C ARG A 10 1.22 -6.86 -6.11
N ALA A 11 0.20 -6.49 -6.87
CA ALA A 11 0.22 -6.60 -8.33
C ALA A 11 1.29 -5.69 -8.94
N ALA A 12 1.40 -4.44 -8.47
CA ALA A 12 2.44 -3.50 -8.91
C ALA A 12 3.85 -4.04 -8.60
N SER A 13 4.07 -4.52 -7.37
CA SER A 13 5.33 -5.12 -6.96
C SER A 13 5.68 -6.38 -7.78
N ALA A 14 4.70 -7.27 -8.00
CA ALA A 14 4.91 -8.51 -8.77
C ALA A 14 5.12 -8.27 -10.29
N ALA A 15 4.62 -7.16 -10.83
CA ALA A 15 4.83 -6.77 -12.22
C ALA A 15 6.22 -6.15 -12.48
N ALA A 16 6.91 -5.71 -11.42
CA ALA A 16 8.23 -5.10 -11.51
C ALA A 16 9.36 -6.14 -11.56
N PRO A 17 10.50 -5.81 -12.20
CA PRO A 17 11.72 -6.60 -12.11
C PRO A 17 12.13 -6.83 -10.64
N PRO A 18 12.81 -7.94 -10.29
CA PRO A 18 13.17 -8.27 -8.91
C PRO A 18 13.89 -7.13 -8.15
N ALA A 19 14.75 -6.38 -8.84
CA ALA A 19 15.50 -5.26 -8.25
C ALA A 19 14.64 -4.01 -7.96
N GLU A 20 13.41 -3.95 -8.49
CA GLU A 20 12.52 -2.78 -8.42
C GLU A 20 11.22 -3.07 -7.66
N GLN A 21 11.02 -4.31 -7.16
CA GLN A 21 9.76 -4.71 -6.53
C GLN A 21 9.40 -3.88 -5.30
N ASP A 22 10.40 -3.52 -4.50
CA ASP A 22 10.23 -2.67 -3.32
C ASP A 22 9.89 -1.22 -3.70
N ALA A 23 10.57 -0.69 -4.73
CA ALA A 23 10.29 0.64 -5.26
C ALA A 23 8.88 0.71 -5.87
N ALA A 24 8.46 -0.31 -6.62
CA ALA A 24 7.12 -0.40 -7.19
C ALA A 24 6.03 -0.54 -6.12
N ARG A 25 6.30 -1.32 -5.05
CA ARG A 25 5.43 -1.43 -3.88
C ARG A 25 5.25 -0.06 -3.22
N ASP A 26 6.34 0.65 -2.97
CA ASP A 26 6.29 1.97 -2.33
C ASP A 26 5.60 3.02 -3.19
N ALA A 27 5.88 3.04 -4.51
CA ALA A 27 5.26 3.95 -5.45
C ALA A 27 3.73 3.77 -5.50
N GLU A 28 3.25 2.53 -5.65
CA GLU A 28 1.80 2.24 -5.68
C GLU A 28 1.13 2.61 -4.35
N ARG A 29 1.78 2.29 -3.22
CA ARG A 29 1.28 2.64 -1.89
C ARG A 29 1.19 4.16 -1.70
N THR A 30 2.22 4.91 -2.09
CA THR A 30 2.25 6.36 -2.01
C THR A 30 1.18 6.99 -2.88
N TRP A 31 1.05 6.53 -4.13
CA TRP A 31 0.00 6.95 -5.06
C TRP A 31 -1.41 6.71 -4.50
N GLN A 32 -1.66 5.55 -3.88
CA GLN A 32 -2.92 5.28 -3.21
C GLN A 32 -3.17 6.24 -2.05
N ARG A 33 -2.15 6.51 -1.23
CA ARG A 33 -2.26 7.42 -0.08
C ARG A 33 -2.56 8.85 -0.50
N GLU A 34 -1.97 9.34 -1.59
CA GLU A 34 -2.23 10.69 -2.13
C GLU A 34 -3.68 10.88 -2.59
N ARG A 35 -4.34 9.80 -3.01
CA ARG A 35 -5.72 9.82 -3.51
C ARG A 35 -6.78 9.72 -2.42
N ILE A 36 -6.38 9.52 -1.17
CA ILE A 36 -7.33 9.46 -0.05
C ILE A 36 -7.87 10.88 0.22
N PRO A 37 -9.20 11.09 0.22
CA PRO A 37 -9.79 12.38 0.57
C PRO A 37 -9.31 12.85 1.95
N ALA A 38 -9.00 14.15 2.07
CA ALA A 38 -8.39 14.71 3.28
C ALA A 38 -9.15 14.37 4.57
N HIS A 39 -10.49 14.42 4.53
CA HIS A 39 -11.35 14.10 5.68
C HIS A 39 -11.34 12.61 6.09
N LEU A 40 -10.91 11.71 5.20
CA LEU A 40 -10.77 10.27 5.49
C LEU A 40 -9.32 9.84 5.74
N ARG A 41 -8.34 10.69 5.43
CA ARG A 41 -6.92 10.34 5.43
C ARG A 41 -6.46 9.72 6.74
N ALA A 42 -6.79 10.35 7.87
CA ALA A 42 -6.40 9.85 9.18
C ALA A 42 -6.98 8.45 9.47
N ALA A 43 -8.28 8.26 9.20
CA ALA A 43 -8.98 7.01 9.45
C ALA A 43 -8.44 5.87 8.55
N VAL A 44 -8.27 6.14 7.25
CA VAL A 44 -7.77 5.14 6.30
C VAL A 44 -6.33 4.74 6.59
N LEU A 45 -5.45 5.70 6.92
CA LEU A 45 -4.07 5.38 7.27
C LEU A 45 -3.98 4.58 8.59
N ALA A 46 -4.86 4.86 9.55
CA ALA A 46 -4.94 4.06 10.78
C ALA A 46 -5.40 2.63 10.48
N ASP A 47 -6.42 2.46 9.64
CA ASP A 47 -6.95 1.15 9.25
C ASP A 47 -5.92 0.35 8.40
N GLN A 48 -5.19 1.01 7.50
CA GLN A 48 -4.06 0.41 6.77
C GLN A 48 -2.99 -0.16 7.72
N ARG A 49 -2.60 0.60 8.75
CA ARG A 49 -1.64 0.12 9.76
C ARG A 49 -2.20 -1.05 10.56
N ALA A 50 -3.44 -0.96 11.04
CA ALA A 50 -4.06 -2.02 11.85
C ALA A 50 -4.19 -3.35 11.09
N ARG A 51 -4.43 -3.29 9.77
CA ARG A 51 -4.62 -4.48 8.93
C ARG A 51 -3.39 -4.90 8.14
N SER A 52 -2.27 -4.18 8.26
CA SER A 52 -1.07 -4.47 7.47
C SER A 52 -0.63 -5.92 7.62
N VAL A 53 -0.65 -6.48 8.83
CA VAL A 53 -0.28 -7.87 9.11
C VAL A 53 -1.12 -8.90 8.33
N ILE A 54 -2.43 -8.70 8.21
CA ILE A 54 -3.32 -9.60 7.45
C ILE A 54 -3.27 -9.32 5.94
N CYS A 55 -2.72 -8.17 5.55
CA CYS A 55 -2.48 -7.75 4.17
C CYS A 55 -1.01 -7.94 3.75
N TRP A 56 -0.31 -8.92 4.31
CA TRP A 56 1.09 -9.27 3.95
C TRP A 56 2.10 -8.13 4.19
N GLY A 57 1.81 -7.21 5.10
CA GLY A 57 2.68 -6.08 5.43
C GLY A 57 2.74 -5.02 4.32
N VAL A 58 1.90 -5.05 3.30
CA VAL A 58 2.05 -4.20 2.09
C VAL A 58 1.86 -2.70 2.35
N PHE A 59 1.28 -2.33 3.50
CA PHE A 59 1.09 -0.94 3.88
C PHE A 59 2.24 -0.37 4.70
N ASP A 60 3.17 -1.21 5.15
CA ASP A 60 4.30 -0.79 5.99
C ASP A 60 5.27 0.09 5.20
N ASP A 61 5.88 1.06 5.88
CA ASP A 61 7.04 1.77 5.33
C ASP A 61 8.20 0.76 5.23
N LEU A 62 8.85 0.69 4.06
CA LEU A 62 10.08 -0.09 3.91
C LEU A 62 11.20 0.74 4.54
N ALA A 63 11.99 0.11 5.40
CA ALA A 63 13.17 0.73 6.01
C ALA A 63 14.34 0.78 5.02
#